data_AF-A0A399Y7W0-F1
#
_entry.id   AF-A0A399Y7W0-F1
#
_cell.length_a   1.000
_cell.length_b   1.000
_cell.length_c   1.000
_cell.angle_alpha   90.00
_cell.angle_beta   90.00
_cell.angle_gamma   90.00
#
_symmetry.space_group_name_H-M   'P 1'
#
loop_
_entity.id
_entity.type
_entity.pdbx_description
1 polymer ?
#
loop_
_entity_poly.entity_id
_entity_poly.type
_entity_poly.pdbx_seq_one_letter_code
_entity_poly.pdbx_strand_id
1 'polypeptide(L)'
;MKKTPLFLILTFFLGLLLILSGRASAAPVAQATNLLQNPGMEQPFSKGVAQGWQRWFRSTPRTSDDCTTAYHYEPKWVLETNPTFVNSGSASQLVGNTWDTWSGGVYQNVPATPGTTYRFTFYGRGRGSNKQVPEPSETGLQINMQAGIDPNGSGVWSDSDVVWGGVGSPHDTWQPFTVEATATGNQITVFTSA
;
A
#
# COMPACT_ATOMS: atom_id res chain seq x y z
N MET A 1 -38.00 23.82 67.93
CA MET A 1 -38.27 24.31 66.56
C MET A 1 -37.09 25.22 66.20
N LYS A 2 -36.25 25.04 65.17
CA LYS A 2 -36.33 24.41 63.85
C LYS A 2 -34.96 23.77 63.55
N LYS A 3 -34.97 22.62 62.88
CA LYS A 3 -33.79 21.93 62.32
C LYS A 3 -33.66 22.31 60.84
N THR A 4 -32.47 22.74 60.38
CA THR A 4 -31.78 22.46 59.08
C THR A 4 -30.80 23.61 58.72
N PRO A 5 -29.77 23.41 57.88
CA PRO A 5 -29.09 22.17 57.51
C PRO A 5 -27.54 22.27 57.48
N LEU A 6 -26.85 21.30 58.08
CA LEU A 6 -25.41 21.02 57.92
C LEU A 6 -25.08 20.35 56.55
N PHE A 7 -25.97 20.45 55.57
CA PHE A 7 -25.94 19.66 54.33
C PHE A 7 -25.28 20.37 53.15
N LEU A 8 -24.77 21.60 53.33
CA LEU A 8 -24.22 22.40 52.23
C LEU A 8 -22.69 22.32 52.10
N ILE A 9 -21.98 21.81 53.11
CA ILE A 9 -20.50 21.85 53.13
C ILE A 9 -19.89 20.54 52.62
N LEU A 10 -20.60 19.41 52.71
CA LEU A 10 -20.09 18.11 52.26
C LEU A 10 -20.20 17.91 50.73
N THR A 11 -21.08 18.66 50.06
CA THR A 11 -21.26 18.62 48.60
C THR A 11 -20.21 19.43 47.83
N PHE A 12 -19.47 20.32 48.50
CA PHE A 12 -18.44 21.13 47.83
C PHE A 12 -17.10 20.39 47.71
N PHE A 13 -16.81 19.44 48.61
CA PHE A 13 -15.58 18.63 48.54
C PHE A 13 -15.69 17.39 47.64
N LEU A 14 -16.91 16.88 47.40
CA LEU A 14 -17.11 15.73 46.50
C LEU A 14 -17.20 16.13 45.02
N GLY A 15 -17.48 17.40 44.72
CA GLY A 15 -17.48 17.93 43.35
C GLY A 15 -16.09 18.21 42.78
N LEU A 16 -15.05 18.33 43.63
CA LEU A 16 -13.70 18.68 43.20
C LEU A 16 -12.82 17.47 42.85
N LEU A 17 -13.23 16.25 43.22
CA LEU A 17 -12.47 15.01 42.95
C LEU A 17 -12.80 14.34 41.61
N LEU A 18 -13.80 14.84 40.86
CA LEU A 18 -14.24 14.25 39.59
C LEU A 18 -13.64 14.91 38.33
N ILE A 19 -12.72 15.88 38.47
CA ILE A 19 -12.10 16.57 37.33
C ILE A 19 -10.73 15.94 36.93
N LEU A 20 -10.31 14.87 37.61
CA LEU A 20 -9.10 14.11 37.32
C LEU A 20 -9.33 12.90 36.40
N SER A 21 -10.41 12.90 35.62
CA SER A 21 -10.53 11.99 34.47
C SER A 21 -9.42 12.36 33.48
N GLY A 22 -8.33 11.60 33.56
CA GLY A 22 -7.12 11.79 32.77
C GLY A 22 -7.50 12.02 31.31
N ARG A 23 -7.10 13.19 30.79
CA ARG A 23 -6.95 13.35 29.36
C ARG A 23 -5.87 12.36 28.96
N ALA A 24 -6.26 11.18 28.51
CA ALA A 24 -5.41 10.33 27.69
C ALA A 24 -5.07 11.16 26.46
N SER A 25 -4.00 11.94 26.55
CA SER A 25 -3.39 12.55 25.38
C SER A 25 -2.85 11.37 24.59
N ALA A 26 -3.59 10.94 23.56
CA ALA A 26 -3.00 10.10 22.54
C ALA A 26 -1.74 10.84 22.09
N ALA A 27 -0.58 10.26 22.35
CA ALA A 27 0.66 10.81 21.82
C ALA A 27 0.45 10.94 20.31
N PRO A 28 0.86 12.07 19.69
CA PRO A 28 0.88 12.13 18.24
C PRO A 28 1.67 10.91 17.77
N VAL A 29 1.09 10.10 16.88
CA VAL A 29 1.83 9.04 16.22
C VAL A 29 3.02 9.74 15.59
N ALA A 30 4.23 9.49 16.13
CA ALA A 30 5.44 10.02 15.53
C ALA A 30 5.37 9.67 14.04
N GLN A 31 5.49 10.67 13.16
CA GLN A 31 5.55 10.41 11.73
C GLN A 31 6.72 9.45 11.54
N ALA A 32 6.40 8.18 11.30
CA ALA A 32 7.40 7.15 11.17
C ALA A 32 8.31 7.55 10.01
N THR A 33 9.63 7.54 10.26
CA THR A 33 10.64 7.65 9.21
C THR A 33 10.29 6.66 8.10
N ASN A 34 10.28 7.11 6.84
CA ASN A 34 10.06 6.20 5.72
C ASN A 34 11.18 5.16 5.70
N LEU A 35 10.82 3.89 5.80
CA LEU A 35 11.76 2.78 5.88
C LEU A 35 12.15 2.24 4.50
N LEU A 36 11.47 2.68 3.45
CA LEU A 36 11.74 2.24 2.08
C LEU A 36 13.02 2.87 1.55
N GLN A 37 13.81 2.06 0.86
CA GLN A 37 14.86 2.51 -0.04
C GLN A 37 14.22 2.97 -1.34
N ASN A 38 14.61 4.15 -1.82
CA ASN A 38 14.08 4.76 -3.05
C ASN A 38 12.53 4.76 -3.11
N PRO A 39 11.85 5.43 -2.16
CA PRO A 39 10.38 5.44 -2.08
C PRO A 39 9.72 6.16 -3.28
N GLY A 40 10.46 7.03 -3.97
CA GLY A 40 10.00 7.74 -5.15
C GLY A 40 10.11 6.94 -6.46
N MET A 41 10.71 5.74 -6.43
CA MET A 41 11.03 4.97 -7.64
C MET A 41 11.89 5.77 -8.64
N GLU A 42 12.82 6.55 -8.12
CA GLU A 42 13.72 7.38 -8.92
C GLU A 42 14.87 6.55 -9.50
N GLN A 43 15.60 7.15 -10.43
CA GLN A 43 16.82 6.54 -10.96
C GLN A 43 17.87 6.28 -9.87
N PRO A 44 18.76 5.28 -10.05
CA PRO A 44 18.92 4.44 -11.24
C PRO A 44 17.97 3.25 -11.30
N PHE A 45 17.75 2.72 -12.52
CA PHE A 45 17.03 1.48 -12.74
C PHE A 45 18.00 0.38 -13.20
N SER A 46 17.83 -0.83 -12.68
CA SER A 46 18.57 -2.02 -13.13
C SER A 46 17.62 -3.03 -13.72
N LYS A 47 17.94 -3.48 -14.94
CA LYS A 47 17.11 -4.36 -15.79
C LYS A 47 15.69 -3.84 -16.07
N GLY A 48 15.30 -2.65 -15.63
CA GLY A 48 13.92 -2.12 -15.74
C GLY A 48 13.22 -1.91 -14.39
N VAL A 49 13.90 -2.15 -13.26
CA VAL A 49 13.36 -1.93 -11.91
C VAL A 49 14.15 -0.84 -11.18
N ALA A 50 13.45 0.04 -10.46
CA ALA A 50 14.05 1.07 -9.63
C ALA A 50 15.02 0.46 -8.58
N GLN A 51 16.15 1.14 -8.32
CA GLN A 51 17.12 0.67 -7.33
C GLN A 51 16.46 0.47 -5.96
N GLY A 52 16.78 -0.65 -5.29
CA GLY A 52 16.20 -1.02 -4.00
C GLY A 52 14.91 -1.84 -4.11
N TRP A 53 14.35 -2.00 -5.31
CA TRP A 53 13.15 -2.80 -5.55
C TRP A 53 13.45 -4.07 -6.36
N GLN A 54 12.59 -5.07 -6.21
CA GLN A 54 12.68 -6.37 -6.87
C GLN A 54 11.38 -6.70 -7.60
N ARG A 55 11.43 -7.62 -8.57
CA ARG A 55 10.25 -8.05 -9.36
C ARG A 55 9.55 -9.20 -8.69
N TRP A 56 8.23 -9.23 -8.78
CA TRP A 56 7.47 -10.45 -8.59
C TRP A 56 6.37 -10.54 -9.63
N PHE A 57 5.98 -11.75 -9.99
CA PHE A 57 4.86 -12.00 -10.87
C PHE A 57 4.24 -13.36 -10.61
N ARG A 58 2.97 -13.48 -10.94
CA ARG A 58 2.28 -14.75 -11.08
C ARG A 58 2.46 -15.26 -12.49
N SER A 59 2.81 -16.54 -12.63
CA SER A 59 2.83 -17.23 -13.92
C SER A 59 1.86 -18.39 -13.89
N THR A 60 0.91 -18.40 -14.82
CA THR A 60 0.01 -19.54 -15.04
C THR A 60 -0.11 -19.77 -16.54
N PRO A 61 0.05 -21.02 -17.02
CA PRO A 61 0.13 -21.31 -18.45
C PRO A 61 -1.16 -20.94 -19.18
N ARG A 62 -1.02 -20.48 -20.41
CA ARG A 62 -2.15 -20.37 -21.34
C ARG A 62 -2.51 -21.76 -21.84
N THR A 63 -3.68 -22.25 -21.43
CA THR A 63 -4.14 -23.62 -21.74
C THR A 63 -5.08 -23.68 -22.94
N SER A 64 -5.52 -22.53 -23.46
CA SER A 64 -6.36 -22.43 -24.65
C SER A 64 -6.08 -21.15 -25.44
N ASP A 65 -6.24 -21.24 -26.77
CA ASP A 65 -6.09 -20.09 -27.66
C ASP A 65 -7.26 -19.10 -27.55
N ASP A 66 -8.43 -19.57 -27.10
CA ASP A 66 -9.64 -18.78 -26.94
C ASP A 66 -9.66 -17.88 -25.69
N CYS A 67 -8.60 -17.95 -24.85
CA CYS A 67 -8.47 -17.18 -23.60
C CYS A 67 -9.64 -17.37 -22.61
N THR A 68 -10.39 -18.47 -22.70
CA THR A 68 -11.51 -18.76 -21.79
C THR A 68 -11.05 -19.17 -20.39
N THR A 69 -9.81 -19.65 -20.27
CA THR A 69 -9.16 -19.92 -18.99
C THR A 69 -8.25 -18.76 -18.61
N ALA A 70 -8.43 -18.22 -17.40
CA ALA A 70 -7.59 -17.15 -16.88
C ALA A 70 -6.12 -17.62 -16.81
N TYR A 71 -5.22 -16.82 -17.39
CA TYR A 71 -3.78 -17.06 -17.39
C TYR A 71 -3.03 -15.80 -16.96
N HIS A 72 -1.73 -15.92 -16.73
CA HIS A 72 -0.88 -14.79 -16.33
C HIS A 72 0.46 -14.97 -17.03
N TYR A 73 0.74 -14.07 -17.96
CA TYR A 73 2.03 -13.96 -18.60
C TYR A 73 2.95 -13.03 -17.80
N GLU A 74 4.27 -13.22 -17.93
CA GLU A 74 5.25 -12.36 -17.27
C GLU A 74 5.10 -10.90 -17.76
N PRO A 75 4.89 -9.91 -16.87
CA PRO A 75 4.84 -8.53 -17.29
C PRO A 75 6.24 -7.99 -17.62
N LYS A 76 6.30 -6.78 -18.15
CA LYS A 76 7.53 -6.03 -18.36
C LYS A 76 7.68 -4.98 -17.27
N TRP A 77 8.92 -4.75 -16.83
CA TRP A 77 9.29 -3.67 -15.92
C TRP A 77 10.11 -2.66 -16.70
N VAL A 78 9.68 -1.40 -16.67
CA VAL A 78 10.29 -0.32 -17.46
C VAL A 78 10.41 0.94 -16.60
N LEU A 79 11.48 1.69 -16.84
CA LEU A 79 11.60 3.07 -16.37
C LEU A 79 10.64 3.95 -17.19
N GLU A 80 9.67 4.56 -16.53
CA GLU A 80 8.77 5.54 -17.15
C GLU A 80 9.25 6.97 -16.84
N THR A 81 9.36 7.79 -17.88
CA THR A 81 9.81 9.19 -17.80
C THR A 81 8.89 10.16 -18.53
N ASN A 82 7.83 9.68 -19.18
CA ASN A 82 6.79 10.53 -19.73
C ASN A 82 6.08 11.25 -18.57
N PRO A 83 6.06 12.61 -18.53
CA PRO A 83 5.47 13.35 -17.43
C PRO A 83 3.99 13.02 -17.16
N THR A 84 3.26 12.50 -18.16
CA THR A 84 1.88 12.03 -17.99
C THR A 84 1.79 10.86 -17.01
N PHE A 85 2.81 10.00 -16.98
CA PHE A 85 2.87 8.76 -16.22
C PHE A 85 3.87 8.82 -15.07
N VAL A 86 4.29 10.02 -14.66
CA VAL A 86 5.13 10.25 -13.48
C VAL A 86 4.30 10.94 -12.40
N ASN A 87 4.19 10.32 -11.22
CA ASN A 87 3.42 10.90 -10.09
C ASN A 87 4.14 12.09 -9.46
N SER A 88 5.46 11.95 -9.29
CA SER A 88 6.34 12.92 -8.66
C SER A 88 7.77 12.68 -9.10
N GLY A 89 8.63 13.69 -8.99
CA GLY A 89 10.06 13.54 -9.30
C GLY A 89 10.32 13.37 -10.80
N SER A 90 11.24 12.48 -11.18
CA SER A 90 11.70 12.34 -12.56
C SER A 90 11.29 11.04 -13.23
N ALA A 91 10.82 10.06 -12.46
CA ALA A 91 10.54 8.72 -12.94
C ALA A 91 9.35 8.07 -12.23
N SER A 92 8.83 7.00 -12.81
CA SER A 92 7.94 6.06 -12.14
C SER A 92 8.24 4.64 -12.61
N GLN A 93 7.88 3.66 -11.78
CA GLN A 93 7.99 2.25 -12.14
C GLN A 93 6.78 1.85 -13.00
N LEU A 94 7.00 1.53 -14.26
CA LEU A 94 5.99 0.88 -15.10
C LEU A 94 6.09 -0.63 -14.91
N VAL A 95 4.96 -1.28 -14.68
CA VAL A 95 4.79 -2.73 -14.74
C VAL A 95 3.57 -3.03 -15.61
N GLY A 96 3.72 -3.90 -16.60
CA GLY A 96 2.58 -4.41 -17.34
C GLY A 96 2.91 -5.14 -18.63
N ASN A 97 1.87 -5.57 -19.33
CA ASN A 97 1.98 -6.27 -20.61
C ASN A 97 0.98 -5.74 -21.64
N THR A 98 1.26 -6.02 -22.91
CA THR A 98 0.41 -5.75 -24.06
C THR A 98 -0.14 -7.07 -24.58
N TRP A 99 -1.45 -7.14 -24.84
CA TRP A 99 -2.13 -8.29 -25.45
C TRP A 99 -2.24 -9.57 -24.61
N ASP A 100 -1.67 -9.60 -23.40
CA ASP A 100 -1.79 -10.71 -22.46
C ASP A 100 -2.25 -10.24 -21.08
N THR A 101 -3.00 -11.10 -20.38
CA THR A 101 -3.27 -10.92 -18.95
C THR A 101 -2.00 -11.17 -18.15
N TRP A 102 -1.83 -10.43 -17.06
CA TRP A 102 -0.66 -10.51 -16.20
C TRP A 102 -1.07 -10.20 -14.77
N SER A 103 -0.24 -10.61 -13.82
CA SER A 103 -0.33 -10.10 -12.45
C SER A 103 1.06 -10.08 -11.84
N GLY A 104 1.38 -8.97 -11.19
CA GLY A 104 2.71 -8.75 -10.63
C GLY A 104 2.92 -7.32 -10.18
N GLY A 105 4.17 -7.01 -9.88
CA GLY A 105 4.55 -5.69 -9.43
C GLY A 105 6.01 -5.64 -8.99
N VAL A 106 6.27 -4.81 -7.99
CA VAL A 106 7.57 -4.75 -7.33
C VAL A 106 7.43 -4.94 -5.83
N TYR A 107 8.51 -5.41 -5.20
CA TYR A 107 8.57 -5.61 -3.76
C TYR A 107 9.88 -5.12 -3.18
N GLN A 108 9.90 -4.93 -1.86
CA GLN A 108 11.10 -4.61 -1.09
C GLN A 108 11.00 -5.23 0.30
N ASN A 109 12.10 -5.81 0.78
CA ASN A 109 12.24 -6.21 2.18
C ASN A 109 12.65 -5.01 3.04
N VAL A 110 11.98 -4.84 4.17
CA VAL A 110 12.16 -3.70 5.06
C VAL A 110 12.43 -4.21 6.48
N PRO A 111 13.47 -3.71 7.18
CA PRO A 111 13.68 -4.05 8.59
C PRO A 111 12.45 -3.71 9.44
N ALA A 112 12.10 -4.62 10.34
CA ALA A 112 10.92 -4.50 11.18
C ALA A 112 11.20 -4.97 12.61
N THR A 113 10.35 -4.55 13.53
CA THR A 113 10.34 -5.02 14.92
C THR A 113 9.10 -5.89 15.12
N PRO A 114 9.24 -7.17 15.51
CA PRO A 114 8.10 -8.03 15.78
C PRO A 114 7.12 -7.39 16.76
N GLY A 115 5.82 -7.53 16.49
CA GLY A 115 4.73 -6.93 17.27
C GLY A 115 4.45 -5.46 16.94
N THR A 116 5.21 -4.82 16.05
CA THR A 116 4.95 -3.45 15.59
C THR A 116 4.07 -3.46 14.34
N THR A 117 3.03 -2.62 14.33
CA THR A 117 2.18 -2.41 13.14
C THR A 117 2.85 -1.43 12.19
N TYR A 118 2.99 -1.83 10.94
CA TYR A 118 3.53 -1.03 9.85
C TYR A 118 2.43 -0.71 8.84
N ARG A 119 2.55 0.46 8.22
CA ARG A 119 1.71 0.89 7.10
C ARG A 119 2.55 1.03 5.84
N PHE A 120 2.10 0.42 4.76
CA PHE A 120 2.65 0.62 3.43
C PHE A 120 1.65 1.38 2.57
N THR A 121 2.13 2.41 1.88
CA THR A 121 1.35 3.20 0.93
C THR A 121 2.16 3.43 -0.35
N PHE A 122 1.53 3.26 -1.51
CA PHE A 122 2.06 3.71 -2.81
C PHE A 122 0.96 4.41 -3.61
N TYR A 123 1.35 5.21 -4.62
CA TYR A 123 0.42 5.77 -5.60
C TYR A 123 0.46 4.94 -6.87
N GLY A 124 -0.71 4.57 -7.41
CA GLY A 124 -0.85 3.82 -8.65
C GLY A 124 -1.74 4.55 -9.65
N ARG A 125 -1.42 4.39 -10.95
CA ARG A 125 -2.23 4.82 -12.09
C ARG A 125 -2.31 3.66 -13.08
N GLY A 126 -3.54 3.29 -13.44
CA GLY A 126 -3.82 2.32 -14.49
C GLY A 126 -3.91 2.96 -15.87
N ARG A 127 -3.36 2.29 -16.88
CA ARG A 127 -3.51 2.63 -18.30
C ARG A 127 -3.78 1.34 -19.07
N GLY A 128 -4.87 1.32 -19.83
CA GLY A 128 -5.14 0.25 -20.80
C GLY A 128 -5.87 0.80 -22.00
N SER A 129 -5.29 0.67 -23.19
CA SER A 129 -5.87 1.11 -24.47
C SER A 129 -4.99 0.69 -25.63
N ASN A 130 -5.61 0.63 -26.81
CA ASN A 130 -4.94 0.47 -28.09
C ASN A 130 -4.52 1.80 -28.74
N LYS A 131 -4.76 2.94 -28.08
CA LYS A 131 -4.42 4.29 -28.58
C LYS A 131 -3.31 4.94 -27.74
N GLN A 132 -2.57 5.84 -28.36
CA GLN A 132 -1.56 6.65 -27.69
C GLN A 132 -2.19 7.77 -26.83
N VAL A 133 -1.48 8.22 -25.80
CA VAL A 133 -1.87 9.45 -25.07
C VAL A 133 -1.93 10.64 -26.03
N PRO A 134 -2.90 11.57 -25.88
CA PRO A 134 -3.78 11.77 -24.72
C PRO A 134 -5.12 11.00 -24.75
N GLU A 135 -5.32 10.05 -25.68
CA GLU A 135 -6.58 9.29 -25.74
C GLU A 135 -6.83 8.52 -24.43
N PRO A 136 -8.09 8.45 -23.97
CA PRO A 136 -8.43 7.86 -22.68
C PRO A 136 -8.21 6.34 -22.62
N SER A 137 -8.13 5.81 -21.40
CA SER A 137 -8.16 4.37 -21.13
C SER A 137 -9.53 3.76 -21.31
N GLU A 138 -9.52 2.46 -21.58
CA GLU A 138 -10.66 1.58 -21.48
C GLU A 138 -11.00 1.38 -20.00
N THR A 139 -12.09 2.01 -19.55
CA THR A 139 -12.50 2.02 -18.14
C THR A 139 -13.14 0.71 -17.66
N GLY A 140 -13.40 -0.22 -18.58
CA GLY A 140 -13.89 -1.56 -18.25
C GLY A 140 -12.78 -2.53 -17.81
N LEU A 141 -11.51 -2.21 -18.07
CA LEU A 141 -10.38 -3.07 -17.73
C LEU A 141 -10.17 -3.10 -16.22
N GLN A 142 -10.14 -4.30 -15.65
CA GLN A 142 -9.83 -4.46 -14.23
C GLN A 142 -8.32 -4.49 -14.04
N ILE A 143 -7.75 -3.37 -13.57
CA ILE A 143 -6.31 -3.26 -13.27
C ILE A 143 -5.99 -3.86 -11.89
N ASN A 144 -6.97 -3.91 -10.98
CA ASN A 144 -6.87 -4.62 -9.69
C ASN A 144 -5.62 -4.27 -8.86
N MET A 145 -5.23 -3.01 -8.85
CA MET A 145 -4.10 -2.55 -8.06
C MET A 145 -4.37 -2.70 -6.56
N GLN A 146 -3.35 -3.09 -5.80
CA GLN A 146 -3.41 -3.20 -4.33
C GLN A 146 -2.02 -3.17 -3.69
N ALA A 147 -1.97 -2.78 -2.43
CA ALA A 147 -0.77 -2.82 -1.59
C ALA A 147 -0.77 -4.11 -0.75
N GLY A 148 0.40 -4.73 -0.57
CA GLY A 148 0.57 -5.93 0.24
C GLY A 148 1.68 -5.78 1.29
N ILE A 149 1.52 -6.43 2.44
CA ILE A 149 2.58 -6.65 3.42
C ILE A 149 2.60 -8.13 3.79
N ASP A 150 3.73 -8.79 3.57
CA ASP A 150 4.11 -10.05 4.21
C ASP A 150 4.68 -9.73 5.61
N PRO A 151 3.99 -10.11 6.70
CA PRO A 151 4.39 -9.79 8.06
C PRO A 151 5.67 -10.50 8.53
N ASN A 152 6.00 -11.64 7.92
CA ASN A 152 7.16 -12.45 8.30
C ASN A 152 8.39 -12.12 7.43
N GLY A 153 8.15 -11.55 6.24
CA GLY A 153 9.16 -11.06 5.32
C GLY A 153 9.82 -12.15 4.46
N SER A 154 9.13 -13.27 4.20
CA SER A 154 9.57 -14.35 3.30
C SER A 154 9.84 -13.86 1.87
N GLY A 155 9.11 -12.83 1.43
CA GLY A 155 9.17 -12.32 0.06
C GLY A 155 8.37 -13.15 -0.94
N VAL A 156 7.59 -14.13 -0.46
CA VAL A 156 6.73 -14.96 -1.28
C VAL A 156 5.36 -14.29 -1.36
N TRP A 157 5.05 -13.68 -2.51
CA TRP A 157 3.78 -12.97 -2.73
C TRP A 157 2.54 -13.84 -2.53
N SER A 158 2.68 -15.16 -2.68
CA SER A 158 1.62 -16.15 -2.53
C SER A 158 1.56 -16.77 -1.14
N ASP A 159 2.33 -16.27 -0.16
CA ASP A 159 2.21 -16.72 1.23
C ASP A 159 0.80 -16.36 1.74
N SER A 160 0.25 -17.27 2.53
CA SER A 160 -1.10 -17.18 3.07
C SER A 160 -1.28 -16.06 4.09
N ASP A 161 -0.18 -15.60 4.70
CA ASP A 161 -0.19 -14.53 5.69
C ASP A 161 0.09 -13.14 5.10
N VAL A 162 0.29 -13.03 3.78
CA VAL A 162 0.36 -11.71 3.11
C VAL A 162 -0.97 -10.98 3.31
N VAL A 163 -0.90 -9.83 3.96
CA VAL A 163 -2.04 -8.94 4.16
C VAL A 163 -2.13 -8.02 2.96
N TRP A 164 -3.24 -8.12 2.23
CA TRP A 164 -3.54 -7.25 1.09
C TRP A 164 -4.53 -6.15 1.47
N GLY A 165 -4.29 -4.94 0.97
CA GLY A 165 -5.14 -3.78 1.14
C GLY A 165 -6.35 -3.76 0.21
N GLY A 166 -7.01 -2.61 0.13
CA GLY A 166 -8.12 -2.42 -0.81
C GLY A 166 -7.66 -2.50 -2.27
N VAL A 167 -8.50 -3.11 -3.11
CA VAL A 167 -8.30 -3.23 -4.56
C VAL A 167 -8.90 -2.02 -5.28
N GLY A 168 -8.25 -1.56 -6.37
CA GLY A 168 -8.78 -0.49 -7.21
C GLY A 168 -8.23 -0.48 -8.64
N SER A 169 -8.96 0.14 -9.55
CA SER A 169 -8.58 0.28 -10.97
C SER A 169 -8.57 1.76 -11.38
N PRO A 170 -7.59 2.56 -10.95
CA PRO A 170 -7.58 4.01 -11.15
C PRO A 170 -7.13 4.34 -12.58
N HIS A 171 -8.08 4.41 -13.50
CA HIS A 171 -7.81 4.74 -14.90
C HIS A 171 -7.41 6.20 -15.05
N ASP A 172 -6.23 6.44 -15.61
CA ASP A 172 -5.73 7.77 -15.98
C ASP A 172 -5.58 8.80 -14.86
N THR A 173 -5.69 8.36 -13.60
CA THR A 173 -5.50 9.18 -12.41
C THR A 173 -4.62 8.46 -11.41
N TRP A 174 -3.83 9.21 -10.65
CA TRP A 174 -3.08 8.66 -9.53
C TRP A 174 -3.98 8.51 -8.29
N GLN A 175 -3.93 7.33 -7.67
CA GLN A 175 -4.66 7.03 -6.44
C GLN A 175 -3.72 6.36 -5.42
N PRO A 176 -3.82 6.67 -4.13
CA PRO A 176 -3.10 5.94 -3.10
C PRO A 176 -3.71 4.55 -2.84
N PHE A 177 -2.85 3.57 -2.61
CA PHE A 177 -3.17 2.24 -2.12
C PHE A 177 -2.46 2.03 -0.79
N THR A 178 -3.18 1.59 0.23
CA THR A 178 -2.67 1.48 1.59
C THR A 178 -3.06 0.15 2.22
N VAL A 179 -2.15 -0.40 3.02
CA VAL A 179 -2.37 -1.58 3.85
C VAL A 179 -1.60 -1.44 5.17
N GLU A 180 -2.11 -2.05 6.23
CA GLU A 180 -1.45 -2.15 7.53
C GLU A 180 -1.31 -3.61 7.94
N ALA A 181 -0.16 -3.98 8.52
CA ALA A 181 0.08 -5.31 9.05
C ALA A 181 1.04 -5.26 10.24
N THR A 182 0.91 -6.20 11.17
CA THR A 182 1.80 -6.31 12.34
C THR A 182 2.91 -7.28 12.05
N ALA A 183 4.16 -6.81 12.08
CA ALA A 183 5.32 -7.65 11.79
C ALA A 183 5.38 -8.83 12.76
N THR A 184 5.62 -10.02 12.22
CA THR A 184 5.87 -11.25 12.99
C THR A 184 7.36 -11.60 12.99
N GLY A 185 8.12 -11.10 12.00
CA GLY A 185 9.57 -11.23 11.90
C GLY A 185 10.32 -9.92 12.16
N ASN A 186 11.66 -9.99 12.11
CA ASN A 186 12.56 -8.83 12.17
C ASN A 186 12.64 -8.06 10.83
N GLN A 187 11.81 -8.46 9.87
CA GLN A 187 11.63 -7.83 8.58
C GLN A 187 10.20 -8.07 8.11
N ILE A 188 9.72 -7.21 7.22
CA ILE A 188 8.50 -7.39 6.44
C ILE A 188 8.84 -7.30 4.96
N THR A 189 7.99 -7.83 4.09
CA THR A 189 8.05 -7.53 2.65
C THR A 189 6.86 -6.68 2.26
N VAL A 190 7.08 -5.57 1.57
CA VAL A 190 6.00 -4.78 0.97
C VAL A 190 5.87 -5.11 -0.51
N PHE A 191 4.63 -5.16 -1.04
CA PHE A 191 4.34 -5.45 -2.44
C PHE A 191 3.46 -4.38 -3.04
N THR A 192 3.80 -3.91 -4.24
CA THR A 192 2.81 -3.35 -5.17
C THR A 192 2.25 -4.49 -6.02
N SER A 193 0.97 -4.44 -6.36
CA SER A 193 0.31 -5.42 -7.22
C SER A 193 -0.60 -4.72 -8.22
N ALA A 194 -0.75 -5.37 -9.37
CA ALA A 194 -1.79 -5.19 -10.37
C ALA A 194 -2.06 -6.56 -11.04
#